data_AF-A0A3M4WHD1-F1
#
_entry.id   AF-A0A3M4WHD1-F1
#
_cell.length_a   1.000
_cell.length_b   1.000
_cell.length_c   1.000
_cell.angle_alpha   90.00
_cell.angle_beta   90.00
_cell.angle_gamma   90.00
#
_symmetry.space_group_name_H-M   'P 1'
#
loop_
_entity.id
_entity.type
_entity.pdbx_description
1 polymer ?
#
loop_
_entity_poly.entity_id
_entity_poly.type
_entity_poly.pdbx_seq_one_letter_code
_entity_poly.pdbx_strand_id
1 'polypeptide(L)'
;MAAAWRLAAKGVSSTSDWSFMMLKITPDPPCHLSPRYLEDALVRASELLSCAAATAYESGDRLSGSHRHLALSVVHLVEMAKAEVDRSLEDLSVR
;
A
#
# COMPACT_ATOMS: atom_id res chain seq x y z
N MET A 1 23.01 22.71 -22.05
CA MET A 1 22.31 21.43 -21.80
C MET A 1 21.12 21.72 -20.90
N ALA A 2 20.14 22.45 -21.45
CA ALA A 2 18.89 21.87 -21.94
C ALA A 2 18.02 21.44 -20.74
N ALA A 3 17.27 22.37 -20.14
CA ALA A 3 15.95 22.82 -20.57
C ALA A 3 14.83 21.98 -19.92
N ALA A 4 14.00 22.69 -19.16
CA ALA A 4 12.62 22.36 -18.80
C ALA A 4 12.47 21.10 -17.88
N TRP A 5 11.55 21.02 -16.91
CA TRP A 5 10.18 21.51 -16.92
C TRP A 5 9.73 21.87 -15.49
N ARG A 6 9.29 23.13 -15.36
CA ARG A 6 8.18 23.61 -14.51
C ARG A 6 8.10 23.15 -13.05
N LEU A 7 8.56 24.03 -12.16
CA LEU A 7 7.69 24.58 -11.12
C LEU A 7 7.75 26.10 -11.18
N ALA A 8 6.97 26.69 -12.07
CA ALA A 8 6.68 28.12 -12.05
C ALA A 8 5.16 28.28 -12.03
N ALA A 9 4.58 28.12 -10.85
CA ALA A 9 3.32 28.75 -10.53
C ALA A 9 3.28 29.03 -9.02
N LYS A 10 3.77 30.22 -8.67
CA LYS A 10 3.17 31.16 -7.69
C LYS A 10 2.89 30.57 -6.30
N GLY A 11 3.67 30.87 -5.26
CA GLY A 11 3.91 32.21 -4.75
C GLY A 11 2.79 32.63 -3.79
N VAL A 12 2.98 32.41 -2.48
CA VAL A 12 2.41 33.18 -1.35
C VAL A 12 3.19 32.76 -0.08
N SER A 13 4.31 33.42 0.23
CA SER A 13 4.43 34.43 1.30
C SER A 13 3.80 34.04 2.65
N SER A 14 4.60 33.48 3.55
CA SER A 14 4.59 33.92 4.96
C SER A 14 5.88 33.51 5.65
N THR A 15 6.64 34.51 6.04
CA THR A 15 7.77 34.43 6.96
C THR A 15 7.30 33.80 8.28
N SER A 16 8.06 32.82 8.79
CA SER A 16 7.90 32.13 10.09
C SER A 16 7.17 30.77 10.06
N ASP A 17 7.78 29.75 9.44
CA ASP A 17 7.56 28.37 9.91
C ASP A 17 8.83 27.50 9.78
N TRP A 18 9.97 28.10 10.13
CA TRP A 18 11.27 27.41 10.12
C TRP A 18 11.49 26.54 11.38
N SER A 19 10.59 26.63 12.36
CA SER A 19 10.64 25.80 13.58
C SER A 19 10.05 24.40 13.36
N PHE A 20 9.15 24.20 12.40
CA PHE A 20 8.52 22.90 12.16
C PHE A 20 9.44 21.89 11.45
N MET A 21 10.44 22.37 10.69
CA MET A 21 11.45 21.51 10.04
C MET A 21 12.65 21.15 10.94
N MET A 22 12.69 21.67 12.18
CA MET A 22 13.73 21.39 13.17
C MET A 22 13.22 20.60 14.37
N LEU A 23 11.96 20.13 14.35
CA LEU A 23 11.49 19.13 15.32
C LEU A 23 11.43 17.76 14.65
N LYS A 24 12.58 17.07 14.75
CA LYS A 24 12.81 15.62 14.58
C LYS A 24 13.38 15.15 13.23
N ILE A 25 14.60 15.57 12.93
CA ILE A 25 15.57 14.75 12.15
C ILE A 25 16.19 13.69 13.08
N THR A 26 15.39 12.96 13.86
CA THR A 26 15.76 11.57 14.09
C THR A 26 15.12 10.85 12.91
N PRO A 27 15.89 10.20 12.00
CA PRO A 27 15.26 9.13 11.24
C PRO A 27 14.57 8.25 12.27
N ASP A 28 13.26 8.01 12.12
CA ASP A 28 12.65 6.97 12.92
C ASP A 28 13.58 5.75 12.84
N PRO A 29 13.88 5.09 13.97
CA PRO A 29 14.65 3.85 13.93
C PRO A 29 14.05 2.97 12.85
N PRO A 30 14.80 2.10 12.14
CA PRO A 30 14.21 1.22 11.15
C PRO A 30 13.16 0.33 11.85
N CYS A 31 11.92 0.81 11.92
CA CYS A 31 10.81 0.21 12.63
C CYS A 31 10.37 -1.07 11.92
N HIS A 32 10.91 -1.31 10.72
CA HIS A 32 10.57 -2.35 9.76
C HIS A 32 10.87 -3.79 10.24
N LEU A 33 11.54 -3.93 11.39
CA LEU A 33 11.98 -5.22 11.94
C LEU A 33 11.37 -5.52 13.32
N SER A 34 10.49 -4.65 13.82
CA SER A 34 9.73 -4.95 15.03
C SER A 34 8.60 -5.93 14.70
N PRO A 35 8.37 -6.98 15.51
CA PRO A 35 7.26 -7.92 15.31
C PRO A 35 5.91 -7.23 15.14
N ARG A 36 5.66 -6.15 15.90
CA ARG A 36 4.43 -5.33 15.79
C ARG A 36 4.30 -4.60 14.45
N TYR A 37 5.41 -4.10 13.91
CA TYR A 37 5.37 -3.44 12.60
C TYR A 37 5.06 -4.44 11.49
N LEU A 38 5.61 -5.64 11.58
CA LEU A 38 5.34 -6.70 10.62
C LEU A 38 3.88 -7.13 10.68
N GLU A 39 3.33 -7.32 11.88
CA GLU A 39 1.90 -7.58 12.10
C GLU A 39 1.03 -6.48 11.46
N ASP A 40 1.28 -5.21 11.78
CA ASP A 40 0.56 -4.08 11.17
C ASP A 40 0.69 -4.05 9.64
N ALA A 41 1.87 -4.38 9.10
CA ALA A 41 2.10 -4.44 7.66
C ALA A 41 1.33 -5.59 7.00
N LEU A 42 1.26 -6.76 7.64
CA LEU A 42 0.51 -7.91 7.17
C LEU A 42 -1.01 -7.66 7.24
N VAL A 43 -1.51 -7.01 8.29
CA VAL A 43 -2.91 -6.58 8.37
C VAL A 43 -3.24 -5.65 7.20
N ARG A 44 -2.43 -4.61 6.97
CA ARG A 44 -2.61 -3.72 5.81
C ARG A 44 -2.54 -4.46 4.48
N ALA A 45 -1.64 -5.43 4.35
CA ALA A 45 -1.57 -6.26 3.14
C ALA A 45 -2.85 -7.07 2.94
N SER A 46 -3.44 -7.63 4.00
CA SER A 46 -4.70 -8.37 3.95
C SER A 46 -5.87 -7.48 3.51
N GLU A 47 -5.92 -6.22 3.98
CA GLU A 47 -6.90 -5.22 3.52
C GLU A 47 -6.70 -4.86 2.04
N LEU A 48 -5.46 -4.62 1.60
CA LEU A 48 -5.14 -4.34 0.20
C LEU A 48 -5.52 -5.50 -0.72
N LEU A 49 -5.29 -6.74 -0.29
CA LEU A 49 -5.72 -7.94 -1.01
C LEU A 49 -7.25 -8.01 -1.11
N SER A 50 -7.99 -7.72 -0.03
CA SER A 50 -9.46 -7.63 -0.09
C SER A 50 -9.95 -6.57 -1.08
N CYS A 51 -9.32 -5.40 -1.10
CA CYS A 51 -9.62 -4.35 -2.08
C CYS A 51 -9.29 -4.80 -3.52
N ALA A 52 -8.17 -5.49 -3.72
CA ALA A 52 -7.78 -6.02 -5.03
C ALA A 52 -8.78 -7.07 -5.54
N ALA A 53 -9.25 -7.97 -4.66
CA ALA A 53 -10.28 -8.94 -4.99
C ALA A 53 -11.58 -8.25 -5.42
N ALA A 54 -12.08 -7.28 -4.64
CA ALA A 54 -13.28 -6.52 -4.98
C ALA A 54 -13.14 -5.81 -6.35
N THR A 55 -11.98 -5.18 -6.59
CA THR A 55 -11.68 -4.51 -7.86
C THR A 55 -11.65 -5.49 -9.03
N ALA A 56 -11.04 -6.67 -8.84
CA ALA A 56 -10.99 -7.71 -9.87
C ALA A 56 -12.37 -8.31 -10.16
N TYR A 57 -13.19 -8.53 -9.13
CA TYR A 57 -14.57 -8.97 -9.28
C TYR A 57 -15.42 -7.96 -10.07
N GLU A 58 -15.39 -6.69 -9.68
CA GLU A 58 -16.16 -5.65 -10.36
C GLU A 58 -15.66 -5.39 -11.78
N SER A 59 -14.34 -5.51 -12.01
CA SER A 59 -13.77 -5.49 -13.36
C SER A 59 -14.23 -6.69 -14.18
N GLY A 60 -14.29 -7.88 -13.59
CA GLY A 60 -14.72 -9.11 -14.23
C GLY A 60 -16.21 -9.16 -14.55
N ASP A 61 -17.05 -8.50 -13.75
CA ASP A 61 -18.50 -8.46 -13.96
C ASP A 61 -18.88 -7.74 -15.27
N ARG A 62 -18.09 -6.71 -15.64
CA ARG A 62 -18.23 -5.96 -16.90
C ARG A 62 -17.63 -6.68 -18.11
N LEU A 63 -16.99 -7.84 -17.90
CA LEU A 63 -16.32 -8.63 -18.94
C LEU A 63 -17.07 -9.93 -19.22
N SER A 64 -16.79 -10.55 -20.38
CA SER A 64 -17.33 -11.86 -20.76
C SER A 64 -16.24 -12.74 -21.40
N GLY A 65 -16.52 -14.04 -21.50
CA GLY A 65 -15.61 -15.02 -22.11
C GLY A 65 -14.26 -15.13 -21.38
N SER A 66 -13.17 -15.19 -22.16
CA SER A 66 -11.81 -15.40 -21.65
C SER A 66 -11.32 -14.28 -20.72
N HIS A 67 -11.72 -13.03 -20.95
CA HIS A 67 -11.32 -11.89 -20.12
C HIS A 67 -11.94 -11.95 -18.72
N ARG A 68 -13.19 -12.41 -18.61
CA ARG A 68 -13.83 -12.68 -17.31
C ARG A 68 -13.14 -13.82 -16.58
N HIS A 69 -12.78 -14.90 -17.29
CA HIS A 69 -12.00 -16.00 -16.69
C HIS A 69 -10.64 -15.51 -16.17
N LEU A 70 -9.97 -14.60 -16.89
CA LEU A 70 -8.72 -14.01 -16.42
C LEU A 70 -8.93 -13.18 -15.14
N ALA A 71 -9.98 -12.36 -15.07
CA ALA A 71 -10.31 -11.60 -13.87
C ALA A 71 -10.62 -12.50 -12.67
N LEU A 72 -11.36 -13.60 -12.87
CA LEU A 72 -11.61 -14.60 -11.83
C LEU A 72 -10.33 -15.34 -11.40
N SER A 73 -9.40 -15.58 -12.32
CA SER A 73 -8.08 -16.13 -11.99
C SER A 73 -7.29 -15.18 -11.08
N VAL A 74 -7.35 -13.86 -11.33
CA VAL A 74 -6.73 -12.86 -10.44
C VAL A 74 -7.32 -12.91 -9.04
N VAL A 75 -8.65 -13.01 -8.92
CA VAL A 75 -9.31 -13.18 -7.61
C VAL A 75 -8.77 -14.41 -6.89
N HIS A 76 -8.70 -15.54 -7.58
CA HIS A 76 -8.17 -16.78 -7.00
C HIS A 76 -6.73 -16.62 -6.51
N LEU A 77 -5.87 -15.94 -7.29
CA LEU A 77 -4.50 -15.63 -6.87
C LEU A 77 -4.46 -14.73 -5.62
N VAL A 78 -5.37 -13.76 -5.53
CA VAL A 78 -5.49 -12.86 -4.37
C VAL A 78 -5.94 -13.62 -3.12
N GLU A 79 -6.90 -14.55 -3.25
CA GLU A 79 -7.33 -15.41 -2.14
C GLU A 79 -6.20 -16.30 -1.63
N MET A 80 -5.43 -16.89 -2.55
CA MET A 80 -4.24 -17.68 -2.22
C MET A 80 -3.19 -16.82 -1.48
N ALA A 81 -2.92 -15.61 -1.97
CA ALA A 81 -1.99 -14.70 -1.30
C ALA A 81 -2.49 -14.28 0.10
N LYS A 82 -3.80 -14.04 0.24
CA LYS A 82 -4.40 -13.68 1.53
C LYS A 82 -4.26 -14.83 2.53
N ALA A 83 -4.45 -16.08 2.11
CA ALA A 83 -4.26 -17.24 2.96
C ALA A 83 -2.81 -17.40 3.47
N GLU A 84 -1.79 -16.96 2.71
CA GLU A 84 -0.40 -16.92 3.17
C GLU A 84 -0.14 -15.79 4.17
N VAL A 85 -0.77 -14.62 3.96
CA VAL A 85 -0.72 -13.48 4.89
C VAL A 85 -1.39 -13.83 6.22
N ASP A 86 -2.58 -14.44 6.17
CA ASP A 86 -3.33 -14.83 7.36
C ASP A 86 -2.57 -15.89 8.18
N ARG A 87 -1.94 -16.88 7.51
CA ARG A 87 -1.02 -17.84 8.17
C ARG A 87 0.19 -17.16 8.82
N SER A 88 0.73 -16.13 8.17
CA SER A 88 1.86 -15.35 8.73
C SER A 88 1.44 -14.55 9.96
N LEU A 89 0.22 -14.02 9.97
CA LEU A 89 -0.37 -13.34 11.14
C LEU A 89 -0.61 -14.31 12.29
N GLU A 90 -1.11 -15.51 12.02
CA GLU A 90 -1.30 -16.55 13.03
C GLU A 90 0.03 -16.94 13.71
N ASP A 91 1.13 -17.15 12.95
CA ASP A 91 2.46 -17.46 13.53
C ASP A 91 2.99 -16.32 14.41
N LEU A 92 2.67 -15.06 14.08
CA LEU A 92 3.06 -13.90 14.89
C LEU A 92 2.19 -13.74 16.13
N SER A 93 0.90 -14.06 16.06
CA SER A 93 -0.01 -13.95 17.20
C SER A 93 0.19 -15.06 18.24
N VAL A 94 0.79 -16.18 17.86
CA VAL A 94 1.09 -17.33 18.75
C VAL A 94 2.41 -17.15 19.53
N ARG A 95 3.24 -16.17 19.18
CA ARG A 95 4.52 -15.87 19.86
C ARG A 95 4.38 -14.88 21.01
#